data_AF-A0A660Y7N2-F1
#
_entry.id   AF-A0A660Y7N2-F1
#
_cell.length_a   1.000
_cell.length_b   1.000
_cell.length_c   1.000
_cell.angle_alpha   90.00
_cell.angle_beta   90.00
_cell.angle_gamma   90.00
#
_symmetry.space_group_name_H-M   'P 1'
#
loop_
_entity.id
_entity.type
_entity.pdbx_description
1 polymer ?
#
loop_
_entity_poly.entity_id
_entity_poly.type
_entity_poly.pdbx_seq_one_letter_code
_entity_poly.pdbx_strand_id
1 'polypeptide(L)'
;SSDIYVLPADLQGPAHRLESNADDAADSWHSWSSNSHWLIFTSKRDDGVFARLYLTEIDAEGHASPAVRLPLEKPPLKCFNLPEFLNERPRIPERQIFEVVRAESPTKEIQKTESGKVRK
;
A
#
# COMPACT_ATOMS: atom_id res chain seq x y z
N SER A 1 -12.60 11.33 7.45
CA SER A 1 -12.62 11.27 5.97
C SER A 1 -11.35 11.95 5.47
N SER A 2 -10.79 11.48 4.36
CA SER A 2 -9.64 12.06 3.69
C SER A 2 -9.84 11.93 2.19
N ASP A 3 -9.42 12.95 1.45
CA ASP A 3 -9.55 13.02 -0.01
C ASP A 3 -8.17 13.17 -0.65
N ILE A 4 -8.01 12.60 -1.84
CA ILE A 4 -6.84 12.82 -2.70
C ILE A 4 -7.12 14.01 -3.62
N TYR A 5 -6.15 14.90 -3.76
CA TYR A 5 -6.18 16.01 -4.72
C TYR A 5 -5.05 15.83 -5.73
N VAL A 6 -5.34 16.18 -6.98
CA VAL A 6 -4.39 16.16 -8.10
C VAL A 6 -4.01 17.60 -8.41
N LEU A 7 -2.72 17.85 -8.61
CA LEU A 7 -2.19 19.15 -9.02
C LEU A 7 -1.60 19.02 -10.43
N PRO A 8 -1.94 19.92 -11.37
CA PRO A 8 -1.31 19.95 -12.68
C PRO A 8 0.22 20.04 -12.57
N ALA A 9 0.94 19.24 -13.35
CA ALA A 9 2.40 19.11 -13.25
C ALA A 9 3.15 20.37 -13.68
N ASP A 10 2.56 21.17 -14.58
CA ASP A 10 3.09 22.48 -14.98
C ASP A 10 2.80 23.59 -13.95
N LEU A 11 2.09 23.24 -12.88
CA LEU A 11 1.66 24.13 -11.80
C LEU A 11 0.74 25.27 -12.28
N GLN A 12 0.18 25.15 -13.48
CA GLN A 12 -0.72 26.14 -14.05
C GLN A 12 -2.16 25.70 -13.83
N GLY A 13 -2.72 26.20 -12.74
CA GLY A 13 -4.10 25.93 -12.35
C GLY A 13 -4.21 25.45 -10.91
N PRO A 14 -5.44 25.41 -10.37
CA PRO A 14 -5.66 24.91 -9.03
C PRO A 14 -5.52 23.39 -8.98
N ALA A 15 -5.18 22.87 -7.80
CA ALA A 15 -5.41 21.46 -7.54
C ALA A 15 -6.91 21.16 -7.57
N HIS A 16 -7.30 20.00 -8.09
CA HIS A 16 -8.67 19.51 -8.08
C HIS A 16 -8.80 18.23 -7.26
N ARG A 17 -9.99 18.00 -6.72
CA ARG A 17 -10.31 16.76 -6.01
C ARG A 17 -10.32 15.61 -7.03
N LEU A 18 -9.65 14.51 -6.70
CA LEU A 18 -9.69 13.29 -7.51
C LEU A 18 -11.14 12.81 -7.65
N GLU A 19 -11.63 12.64 -8.88
CA GLU A 19 -13.01 12.26 -9.20
C GLU A 19 -13.37 10.88 -8.62
N SER A 20 -12.36 10.05 -8.42
CA SER A 20 -12.47 8.70 -7.88
C SER A 20 -12.52 8.60 -6.35
N ASN A 21 -12.42 9.71 -5.62
CA ASN A 21 -12.60 9.71 -4.17
C ASN A 21 -14.02 9.25 -3.80
N ALA A 22 -14.15 8.53 -2.70
CA ALA A 22 -15.44 8.18 -2.11
C ALA A 22 -15.82 9.21 -1.03
N ASP A 23 -17.02 9.77 -1.11
CA ASP A 23 -17.45 10.90 -0.28
C ASP A 23 -17.42 10.61 1.23
N ASP A 24 -17.78 9.38 1.62
CA ASP A 24 -17.85 8.95 3.03
C ASP A 24 -16.68 8.04 3.46
N ALA A 25 -15.57 8.07 2.73
CA ALA A 25 -14.42 7.20 2.99
C ALA A 25 -13.15 7.97 3.40
N ALA A 26 -12.14 7.21 3.83
CA ALA A 26 -10.79 7.72 3.94
C ALA A 26 -9.99 7.17 2.75
N ASP A 27 -9.72 8.03 1.78
CA ASP A 27 -8.92 7.74 0.60
C ASP A 27 -7.53 8.37 0.79
N SER A 28 -6.50 7.53 0.70
CA SER A 28 -5.13 7.92 1.06
C SER A 28 -4.10 6.91 0.53
N TRP A 29 -2.82 7.14 0.86
CA TRP A 29 -1.70 6.26 0.50
C TRP A 29 -1.73 5.88 -0.98
N HIS A 30 -1.51 6.88 -1.83
CA HIS A 30 -1.54 6.73 -3.27
C HIS A 30 -0.14 6.54 -3.84
N SER A 31 -0.06 5.95 -5.02
CA SER A 31 1.15 5.86 -5.82
C SER A 31 0.80 5.93 -7.31
N TRP A 32 1.73 6.49 -8.07
CA TRP A 32 1.61 6.61 -9.51
C TRP A 32 2.37 5.49 -10.20
N SER A 33 1.78 4.97 -11.27
CA SER A 33 2.52 4.18 -12.24
C SER A 33 3.58 5.03 -12.93
N SER A 34 4.65 4.38 -13.41
CA SER A 34 5.80 5.05 -14.04
C SER A 34 5.47 5.75 -15.36
N ASN A 35 4.34 5.40 -15.99
CA ASN A 35 3.85 6.04 -17.21
C ASN A 35 2.78 7.10 -16.95
N SER A 36 2.50 7.43 -15.69
CA SER A 36 1.53 8.46 -15.29
C SER A 36 0.07 8.22 -15.69
N HIS A 37 -0.28 7.05 -16.24
CA HIS A 37 -1.65 6.74 -16.67
C HIS A 37 -2.48 6.01 -15.61
N TRP A 38 -1.85 5.56 -14.53
CA TRP A 38 -2.53 4.84 -13.46
C TRP A 38 -2.17 5.39 -12.09
N LEU A 39 -3.20 5.54 -11.26
CA LEU A 39 -3.09 5.85 -9.85
C LEU A 39 -3.68 4.67 -9.05
N ILE A 40 -2.89 4.12 -8.15
CA ILE A 40 -3.36 3.17 -7.13
C ILE A 40 -3.45 3.89 -5.80
N PHE A 41 -4.47 3.60 -5.02
CA PHE A 41 -4.64 4.19 -3.69
C PHE A 41 -5.40 3.26 -2.77
N THR A 42 -5.35 3.55 -1.48
CA THR A 42 -6.13 2.84 -0.47
C THR A 42 -7.44 3.56 -0.18
N SER A 43 -8.52 2.79 -0.02
CA SER A 43 -9.83 3.31 0.39
C SER A 43 -10.49 2.41 1.42
N LYS A 44 -11.22 3.02 2.35
CA LYS A 44 -12.12 2.34 3.29
C LYS A 44 -13.59 2.35 2.84
N ARG A 45 -13.87 2.62 1.55
CA ARG A 45 -15.24 2.81 1.04
C ARG A 45 -16.18 1.61 1.15
N ASP A 46 -15.65 0.39 1.30
CA ASP A 46 -16.48 -0.82 1.36
C ASP A 46 -17.11 -1.05 2.75
N ASP A 47 -16.32 -0.93 3.82
CA ASP A 47 -16.77 -1.25 5.20
C ASP A 47 -16.38 -0.21 6.26
N GLY A 48 -15.66 0.85 5.88
CA GLY A 48 -15.18 1.90 6.79
C GLY A 48 -14.04 1.47 7.73
N VAL A 49 -13.67 0.18 7.75
CA VAL A 49 -12.71 -0.38 8.71
C VAL A 49 -11.37 -0.66 8.03
N PHE A 50 -11.39 -1.52 7.01
CA PHE A 50 -10.19 -2.01 6.35
C PHE A 50 -9.94 -1.27 5.05
N ALA A 51 -8.71 -0.79 4.90
CA ALA A 51 -8.24 -0.20 3.66
C ALA A 51 -8.03 -1.29 2.61
N ARG A 52 -8.57 -1.07 1.42
CA ARG A 52 -8.43 -1.92 0.23
C ARG A 52 -7.83 -1.11 -0.91
N LEU A 53 -7.18 -1.79 -1.85
CA LEU A 53 -6.57 -1.13 -3.00
C LEU A 53 -7.60 -0.89 -4.10
N TYR A 54 -7.58 0.34 -4.61
CA TYR A 54 -8.36 0.77 -5.77
C TYR A 54 -7.41 1.34 -6.81
N LEU A 55 -7.73 1.06 -8.06
CA LEU A 55 -6.99 1.49 -9.24
C LEU A 55 -7.90 2.37 -10.08
N THR A 56 -7.40 3.52 -10.51
CA THR A 56 -8.04 4.40 -11.49
C THR A 56 -7.05 4.75 -12.59
N GLU A 57 -7.56 4.91 -13.81
CA GLU A 57 -6.82 5.47 -14.93
C GLU A 57 -6.88 7.00 -14.86
N ILE A 58 -5.77 7.65 -15.18
CA ILE A 58 -5.66 9.09 -15.33
C ILE A 58 -5.46 9.40 -16.81
N ASP A 59 -6.34 10.23 -17.37
CA ASP A 59 -6.23 10.66 -18.76
C ASP A 59 -5.15 11.74 -18.96
N ALA A 60 -4.99 12.20 -20.21
CA ALA A 60 -3.95 13.16 -20.56
C ALA A 60 -4.17 14.54 -19.92
N GLU A 61 -5.41 14.86 -19.55
CA GLU A 61 -5.85 16.09 -18.91
C GLU A 61 -5.80 16.01 -17.37
N GLY A 62 -5.51 14.83 -16.82
CA GLY A 62 -5.38 14.61 -15.38
C GLY A 62 -6.69 14.25 -14.68
N HIS A 63 -7.72 13.82 -15.42
CA HIS A 63 -8.99 13.36 -14.87
C HIS A 63 -8.98 11.86 -14.60
N ALA A 64 -9.57 11.47 -13.47
CA ALA A 64 -9.67 10.09 -13.07
C ALA A 64 -10.93 9.41 -13.60
N SER A 65 -10.78 8.20 -14.15
CA SER A 65 -11.89 7.30 -14.41
C SER A 65 -12.46 6.71 -13.10
N PRO A 66 -13.64 6.08 -13.10
CA PRO A 66 -14.16 5.41 -11.91
C PRO A 66 -13.19 4.33 -11.38
N ALA A 67 -12.89 4.40 -10.09
CA ALA A 67 -11.94 3.50 -9.45
C ALA A 67 -12.49 2.07 -9.33
N VAL A 68 -11.66 1.09 -9.69
CA VAL A 68 -11.94 -0.34 -9.59
C VAL A 68 -11.15 -0.95 -8.43
N ARG A 69 -11.82 -1.73 -7.58
CA ARG A 69 -11.16 -2.46 -6.49
C ARG A 69 -10.26 -3.55 -7.06
N LEU A 70 -9.02 -3.63 -6.60
CA LEU A 70 -8.14 -4.73 -6.97
C LEU A 70 -8.66 -6.05 -6.36
N PRO A 71 -8.81 -7.12 -7.18
CA PRO A 71 -9.30 -8.39 -6.71
C PRO A 71 -8.26 -9.07 -5.81
N LEU A 72 -8.75 -9.68 -4.72
CA LEU A 72 -7.99 -10.61 -3.90
C LEU A 72 -8.71 -11.96 -3.95
N GLU A 73 -7.98 -13.02 -4.31
CA GLU A 73 -8.55 -14.37 -4.40
C GLU A 73 -9.16 -14.82 -3.06
N LYS A 74 -8.46 -14.51 -1.96
CA LYS A 74 -8.94 -14.75 -0.59
C LYS A 74 -8.78 -13.45 0.21
N PRO A 75 -9.87 -12.70 0.45
CA PRO A 75 -9.79 -11.45 1.20
C PRO A 75 -9.29 -11.71 2.62
N PRO A 76 -8.13 -11.18 3.03
CA PRO A 76 -7.66 -11.29 4.39
C PRO A 76 -8.51 -10.42 5.32
N LEU A 77 -8.57 -10.75 6.61
CA LEU A 77 -9.24 -9.96 7.64
C LEU A 77 -8.46 -8.69 8.04
N LYS A 78 -7.57 -8.20 7.17
CA LYS A 78 -6.61 -7.11 7.44
C LYS A 78 -6.28 -6.36 6.15
N CYS A 79 -5.74 -5.15 6.28
CA CYS A 79 -5.08 -4.47 5.17
C CYS A 79 -3.94 -5.34 4.65
N PHE A 80 -3.97 -5.64 3.37
CA PHE A 80 -3.01 -6.52 2.70
C PHE A 80 -2.64 -5.87 1.36
N ASN A 81 -1.38 -6.03 0.95
CA ASN A 81 -0.70 -5.31 -0.12
C ASN A 81 -0.36 -3.84 0.19
N LEU A 82 0.72 -3.37 -0.43
CA LEU A 82 1.11 -1.97 -0.50
C LEU A 82 0.55 -1.36 -1.80
N PRO A 83 0.07 -0.11 -1.78
CA PRO A 83 -0.38 0.60 -2.98
C PRO A 83 0.84 1.11 -3.77
N GLU A 84 1.69 0.21 -4.27
CA GLU A 84 2.89 0.59 -5.01
C GLU A 84 3.02 -0.18 -6.33
N PHE A 85 3.42 0.54 -7.37
CA PHE A 85 3.78 -0.05 -8.64
C PHE A 85 5.24 -0.52 -8.62
N LEU A 86 5.47 -1.73 -9.11
CA LEU A 86 6.81 -2.27 -9.31
C LEU A 86 7.05 -2.44 -10.81
N ASN A 87 8.04 -1.73 -11.35
CA ASN A 87 8.45 -1.88 -12.76
C ASN A 87 9.05 -3.26 -13.03
N GLU A 88 9.80 -3.78 -12.06
CA GLU A 88 10.40 -5.11 -12.12
C GLU A 88 10.06 -5.90 -10.86
N ARG A 89 9.93 -7.21 -11.02
CA ARG A 89 9.88 -8.10 -9.87
C ARG A 89 11.23 -8.05 -9.14
N PRO A 90 11.25 -7.87 -7.81
CA PRO A 90 12.49 -7.98 -7.05
C PRO A 90 13.19 -9.31 -7.34
N ARG A 91 14.47 -9.24 -7.69
CA ARG A 91 15.30 -10.43 -7.98
C ARG A 91 15.73 -11.18 -6.72
N ILE A 92 15.51 -10.57 -5.55
CA ILE A 92 15.85 -11.11 -4.25
C ILE A 92 14.57 -11.72 -3.65
N PRO A 93 14.56 -13.01 -3.28
CA PRO A 93 13.45 -13.61 -2.55
C PRO A 93 13.19 -12.86 -1.23
N GLU A 94 11.92 -12.70 -0.85
CA GLU A 94 11.50 -12.00 0.37
C GLU A 94 12.27 -12.47 1.62
N ARG A 95 12.46 -13.79 1.76
CA ARG A 95 13.21 -14.38 2.87
C ARG A 95 14.66 -13.88 2.94
N GLN A 96 15.31 -13.68 1.80
CA GLN A 96 16.69 -13.15 1.79
C GLN A 96 16.72 -11.67 2.19
N ILE A 97 15.74 -10.87 1.79
CA ILE A 97 15.62 -9.47 2.25
C ILE A 97 15.47 -9.43 3.76
N PHE A 98 14.58 -10.26 4.32
CA PHE A 98 14.39 -10.36 5.77
C PHE A 98 15.68 -10.71 6.51
N GLU A 99 16.45 -11.67 6.01
CA GLU A 99 17.72 -12.07 6.62
C GLU A 99 18.76 -10.94 6.66
N VAL A 100 18.80 -10.08 5.64
CA VAL A 100 19.74 -8.94 5.57
C VAL A 100 19.29 -7.76 6.45
N VAL A 101 17.99 -7.46 6.48
CA VAL A 101 17.45 -6.28 7.16
C VAL A 101 17.13 -6.54 8.64
N ARG A 102 16.98 -7.80 9.03
CA ARG A 102 16.73 -8.22 10.41
C ARG A 102 17.75 -7.55 11.36
N ALA A 103 17.26 -6.64 12.19
CA ALA A 103 18.03 -6.04 13.27
C ALA A 103 18.15 -6.98 14.49
N GLU A 104 17.19 -7.90 14.65
CA GLU A 104 17.16 -8.81 15.77
C GLU A 104 18.16 -9.95 15.61
N SER A 105 18.87 -10.29 16.70
CA SER A 105 19.72 -11.48 16.70
C SER A 105 18.87 -12.74 16.48
N PRO A 106 19.39 -13.77 15.79
CA PRO A 106 18.70 -15.04 15.65
C PRO A 106 18.26 -15.57 17.02
N THR A 107 17.01 -16.05 17.10
CA THR A 107 16.48 -16.66 18.32
C THR A 107 17.42 -17.79 18.75
N LYS A 108 18.04 -17.63 19.93
CA LYS A 108 18.83 -18.69 20.54
C LYS A 108 17.87 -19.62 21.29
N GLU A 109 17.84 -20.90 20.90
CA GLU A 109 17.25 -21.92 21.76
C GLU A 109 18.08 -22.00 23.04
N ILE A 110 17.45 -21.65 24.16
CA ILE A 110 18.05 -21.86 25.48
C ILE A 110 17.86 -23.34 25.79
N GLN A 111 18.95 -24.11 25.79
CA GLN A 111 18.90 -25.46 26.36
C GLN A 111 18.48 -25.34 27.82
N LYS A 112 17.35 -25.98 28.17
CA LYS A 112 16.94 -26.14 29.56
C LYS A 112 18.00 -26.99 30.26
N THR A 113 18.90 -26.35 31.00
CA THR A 113 19.74 -27.04 31.97
C THR A 113 18.84 -27.59 33.08
N GLU A 114 18.98 -28.87 33.41
CA GLU A 114 18.22 -29.58 34.45
C GLU A 114 18.34 -28.95 35.86
N SER A 115 19.28 -28.03 36.06
CA SER A 115 19.32 -27.16 37.24
C SER A 115 18.73 -25.79 36.91
N GLY A 116 17.54 -25.48 37.43
CA GLY A 116 16.79 -24.24 37.20
C GLY A 116 17.46 -22.94 37.68
N LYS A 117 18.63 -22.59 37.13
CA LYS A 117 19.27 -21.29 37.28
C LYS A 117 19.70 -20.75 35.92
N VAL A 118 18.94 -19.77 35.44
CA VAL A 118 19.32 -18.94 34.29
C VAL A 118 20.31 -17.89 34.78
N ARG A 119 21.53 -17.85 34.21
CA ARG A 119 22.44 -16.70 34.35
C ARG A 119 22.19 -15.74 33.17
N LYS A 120 22.13 -14.45 33.52
CA LYS A 120 21.96 -13.31 32.60
C LYS A 120 23.15 -13.17 31.66
#